data_AF-A0A9E5N1I9-F1
#
_entry.id   AF-A0A9E5N1I9-F1
#
_cell.length_a   1.000
_cell.length_b   1.000
_cell.length_c   1.000
_cell.angle_alpha   90.00
_cell.angle_beta   90.00
_cell.angle_gamma   90.00
#
_symmetry.space_group_name_H-M   'P 1'
#
loop_
_entity.id
_entity.type
_entity.pdbx_description
1 polymer ?
#
loop_
_entity_poly.entity_id
_entity_poly.type
_entity_poly.pdbx_seq_one_letter_code
_entity_poly.pdbx_strand_id
1 'polypeptide(L)'
;GDLAEHGEKEYQIVEILGPGVVITETSDGQNRYTQHESPEQFVAPRKKDTAYGKLVNQVLPKPLTGFFAAAMIGAILSSFNSALNSSCTLFSIGLYKNVLRTGASEHEVVRSGKVFGWIVAIMAMSIAPLLARTESIFGYLQKMNGMYFIPIFAVVLVGMLTKRVPSIAAKLGLITGFALIAIGYFVPPFDKIVDSMHEFHFLGIVFAWLVVLMLVVGEISPRQTEFEQEDVGAVDLTPWKHAPLIGLLLIAIVLLIYMTFA
;
A
#
# COMPACT_ATOMS: atom_id res chain seq x y z
N GLY A 1 33.98 -32.83 27.59
CA GLY A 1 34.17 -33.39 26.24
C GLY A 1 33.08 -34.42 26.08
N ASP A 2 32.16 -34.31 25.14
CA ASP A 2 32.32 -33.75 23.80
C ASP A 2 31.20 -32.77 23.45
N LEU A 3 31.62 -31.55 23.09
CA LEU A 3 30.81 -30.55 22.42
C LEU A 3 31.62 -30.17 21.17
N ALA A 4 31.45 -30.92 20.09
CA ALA A 4 31.86 -30.49 18.75
C ALA A 4 31.22 -31.40 17.70
N GLU A 5 30.81 -30.80 16.59
CA GLU A 5 30.47 -31.43 15.31
C GLU A 5 29.11 -32.12 15.21
N HIS A 6 28.03 -31.34 15.11
CA HIS A 6 27.05 -31.55 14.04
C HIS A 6 26.63 -30.16 13.55
N GLY A 7 26.93 -29.90 12.27
CA GLY A 7 26.90 -28.56 11.67
C GLY A 7 25.58 -27.84 11.86
N GLU A 8 25.69 -26.54 12.14
CA GLU A 8 24.61 -25.56 12.04
C GLU A 8 24.01 -25.60 10.63
N LYS A 9 23.01 -26.44 10.42
CA LYS A 9 22.06 -26.23 9.34
C LYS A 9 21.06 -25.22 9.88
N GLU A 10 20.93 -24.07 9.22
CA GLU A 10 19.83 -23.14 9.47
C GLU A 10 18.51 -23.87 9.18
N TYR A 11 17.80 -24.28 10.22
CA TYR A 11 16.45 -24.84 10.12
C TYR A 11 15.45 -23.70 10.28
N GLN A 12 14.58 -23.49 9.28
CA GLN A 12 13.45 -22.57 9.46
C GLN A 12 12.26 -23.33 10.03
N ILE A 13 11.69 -22.86 11.13
CA ILE A 13 10.53 -23.50 11.76
C ILE A 13 9.27 -23.08 11.02
N VAL A 14 8.59 -24.05 10.43
CA VAL A 14 7.37 -23.87 9.63
C VAL A 14 6.13 -23.88 10.52
N GLU A 15 6.07 -24.80 11.48
CA GLU A 15 4.86 -25.01 12.30
C GLU A 15 5.20 -25.71 13.62
N ILE A 16 4.45 -25.42 14.69
CA ILE A 16 4.56 -26.11 15.99
C ILE A 16 3.26 -26.89 16.22
N LEU A 17 3.36 -28.21 16.30
CA LEU A 17 2.21 -29.12 16.39
C LEU A 17 1.81 -29.47 17.83
N GLY A 18 2.68 -29.20 18.80
CA GLY A 18 2.47 -29.49 20.22
C GLY A 18 3.75 -29.31 21.04
N PRO A 19 3.73 -29.61 22.34
CA PRO A 19 4.90 -29.50 23.21
C PRO A 19 6.06 -30.35 22.66
N GLY A 20 7.07 -29.68 22.14
CA GLY A 20 8.30 -30.31 21.67
C GLY A 20 8.20 -30.93 20.27
N VAL A 21 7.13 -30.70 19.51
CA VAL A 21 7.01 -31.19 18.11
C VAL A 21 6.99 -29.99 17.17
N VAL A 22 8.05 -29.83 16.39
CA VAL A 22 8.19 -28.76 15.40
C VAL A 22 8.39 -29.33 13.99
N ILE A 23 7.82 -28.65 12.99
CA ILE A 23 8.13 -28.87 11.59
C ILE A 23 9.23 -27.89 11.22
N THR A 24 10.40 -28.40 10.85
CA THR A 24 11.52 -27.60 10.34
C THR A 24 11.67 -27.82 8.84
N GLU A 25 11.77 -26.74 8.07
CA GLU A 25 12.21 -26.76 6.68
C GLU A 25 13.74 -26.80 6.67
N THR A 26 14.29 -27.89 6.14
CA THR A 26 15.73 -28.01 5.91
C THR A 26 16.16 -27.21 4.68
N SER A 27 17.45 -26.88 4.58
CA SER A 27 18.05 -26.18 3.44
C SER A 27 17.88 -26.87 2.06
N ASP A 28 17.29 -28.07 2.04
CA ASP A 28 16.88 -28.84 0.87
C ASP A 28 15.38 -28.68 0.52
N GLY A 29 14.65 -27.81 1.23
CA GLY A 29 13.22 -27.53 1.02
C GLY A 29 12.27 -28.62 1.51
N GLN A 30 12.75 -29.58 2.32
CA GLN A 30 11.91 -30.64 2.88
C GLN A 30 11.48 -30.34 4.32
N ASN A 31 10.21 -30.61 4.61
CA ASN A 31 9.67 -30.52 5.96
C ASN A 31 10.04 -31.77 6.76
N ARG A 32 10.73 -31.59 7.89
CA ARG A 32 11.07 -32.67 8.83
C ARG A 32 10.43 -32.42 10.19
N TYR A 33 9.96 -33.50 10.81
CA TYR A 33 9.51 -33.48 12.20
C TYR A 33 10.73 -33.59 13.10
N THR A 34 10.97 -32.57 13.91
CA THR A 34 12.01 -32.59 14.94
C THR A 34 11.32 -32.54 16.30
N GLN A 35 11.68 -33.49 17.17
CA GLN A 35 11.34 -33.39 18.58
C GLN A 35 12.44 -32.58 19.28
N HIS A 36 12.08 -31.46 19.91
CA HIS A 36 13.01 -30.70 20.75
C HIS A 36 12.50 -30.67 22.19
N GLU A 37 13.41 -30.87 23.15
CA GLU A 37 13.10 -30.99 24.58
C GLU A 37 12.65 -29.66 25.24
N SER A 38 12.78 -28.53 24.55
CA SER A 38 12.41 -27.20 25.06
C SER A 38 11.38 -26.48 24.17
N PRO A 39 10.08 -26.83 24.27
CA PRO A 39 9.00 -26.24 23.47
C PRO A 39 8.92 -24.71 23.56
N GLU A 40 9.34 -24.14 24.69
CA GLU A 40 9.23 -22.71 25.01
C GLU A 40 10.21 -21.84 24.21
N GLN A 41 11.26 -22.43 23.64
CA GLN A 41 12.21 -21.71 22.77
C GLN A 41 11.67 -21.53 21.34
N PHE A 42 10.55 -22.15 21.01
CA PHE A 42 9.99 -22.15 19.66
C PHE A 42 8.73 -21.30 19.60
N VAL A 43 8.82 -20.18 18.91
CA VAL A 43 7.66 -19.36 18.56
C VAL A 43 7.27 -19.70 17.13
N ALA A 44 6.10 -20.32 16.95
CA ALA A 44 5.57 -20.59 15.60
C ALA A 44 5.50 -19.28 14.82
N PRO A 45 5.82 -19.27 13.51
CA PRO A 45 5.76 -18.06 12.70
C PRO A 45 4.37 -17.42 12.83
N ARG A 46 4.34 -16.21 13.40
CA ARG A 46 3.08 -15.50 13.68
C ARG A 46 2.50 -15.00 12.36
N LYS A 47 1.48 -15.68 11.83
CA LYS A 47 0.65 -15.15 10.73
C LYS A 47 -0.19 -13.97 11.24
N LYS A 48 0.42 -12.77 11.26
CA LYS A 48 -0.13 -11.53 11.82
C LYS A 48 -1.53 -11.22 11.25
N ASP A 49 -1.74 -11.48 9.97
CA ASP A 49 -3.01 -11.19 9.27
C ASP A 49 -4.19 -12.05 9.75
N THR A 50 -3.94 -13.18 10.43
CA THR A 50 -5.01 -14.05 10.97
C THR A 50 -5.46 -13.66 12.38
N ALA A 51 -4.78 -12.71 13.02
CA ALA A 51 -4.97 -12.40 14.44
C ALA A 51 -6.41 -11.97 14.75
N TYR A 52 -6.98 -11.06 13.96
CA TYR A 52 -8.32 -10.54 14.20
C TYR A 52 -9.40 -11.62 14.04
N GLY A 53 -9.31 -12.44 12.99
CA GLY A 53 -10.24 -13.55 12.77
C GLY A 53 -10.17 -14.60 13.88
N LYS A 54 -8.97 -14.93 14.37
CA LYS A 54 -8.78 -15.84 15.51
C LYS A 54 -9.37 -15.27 16.80
N LEU A 55 -9.13 -14.00 17.10
CA LEU A 55 -9.67 -13.33 18.28
C LEU A 55 -11.20 -13.39 18.28
N VAL A 56 -11.83 -13.03 17.17
CA VAL A 56 -13.30 -13.07 17.03
C VAL A 56 -13.82 -14.48 17.25
N ASN A 57 -13.19 -15.49 16.65
CA ASN A 57 -13.61 -16.89 16.79
C ASN A 57 -13.53 -17.38 18.25
N GLN A 58 -12.50 -16.95 18.98
CA GLN A 58 -12.27 -17.35 20.37
C GLN A 58 -13.16 -16.62 21.37
N VAL A 59 -13.53 -15.36 21.10
CA VAL A 59 -14.24 -14.49 22.04
C VAL A 59 -15.75 -14.49 21.82
N LEU A 60 -16.23 -14.58 20.58
CA LEU A 60 -17.66 -14.45 20.31
C LEU A 60 -18.42 -15.78 20.48
N PRO A 61 -19.66 -15.75 21.00
CA PRO A 61 -20.60 -16.85 20.91
C PRO A 61 -20.87 -17.27 19.46
N LYS A 62 -21.07 -18.58 19.21
CA LYS A 62 -21.23 -19.15 17.86
C LYS A 62 -22.18 -18.37 16.92
N PRO A 63 -23.38 -17.92 17.36
CA PRO A 63 -24.26 -17.15 16.48
C PRO A 63 -23.65 -15.80 16.04
N LEU A 64 -22.93 -15.13 16.93
CA LEU A 64 -22.30 -13.85 16.66
C LEU A 64 -21.05 -14.00 15.79
N THR A 65 -20.33 -15.13 15.88
CA THR A 65 -19.23 -15.45 14.97
C THR A 65 -19.71 -15.58 13.52
N GLY A 66 -20.85 -16.24 13.30
CA GLY A 66 -21.49 -16.35 11.98
C GLY A 66 -21.98 -15.00 11.44
N PHE A 67 -22.64 -14.22 12.30
CA PHE A 67 -23.06 -12.85 11.97
C PHE A 67 -21.87 -11.97 11.57
N PHE A 68 -20.78 -12.01 12.35
CA PHE A 68 -19.57 -11.26 12.08
C PHE A 68 -18.95 -11.66 10.73
N ALA A 69 -18.87 -12.96 10.44
CA ALA A 69 -18.37 -13.43 9.15
C ALA A 69 -19.20 -12.89 7.97
N ALA A 70 -20.52 -12.89 8.10
CA ALA A 70 -21.42 -12.31 7.10
C ALA A 70 -21.20 -10.79 6.94
N ALA A 71 -21.08 -10.05 8.04
CA ALA A 71 -20.82 -8.61 8.02
C ALA A 71 -19.47 -8.26 7.38
N MET A 72 -18.41 -9.01 7.69
CA MET A 72 -17.10 -8.86 7.07
C MET A 72 -17.14 -9.10 5.56
N ILE A 73 -17.79 -10.19 5.11
CA ILE A 73 -17.95 -10.46 3.67
C ILE A 73 -18.72 -9.31 3.00
N GLY A 74 -19.78 -8.83 3.62
CA GLY A 74 -20.55 -7.67 3.13
C GLY A 74 -19.69 -6.42 2.98
N ALA A 75 -18.88 -6.08 4.00
CA ALA A 75 -17.99 -4.93 3.98
C ALA A 75 -16.88 -5.06 2.90
N ILE A 76 -16.31 -6.25 2.74
CA ILE A 76 -15.31 -6.55 1.71
C ILE A 76 -15.93 -6.38 0.31
N LEU A 77 -17.10 -6.97 0.06
CA LEU A 77 -17.79 -6.88 -1.22
C LEU A 77 -18.17 -5.43 -1.55
N SER A 78 -18.64 -4.67 -0.55
CA SER A 78 -18.95 -3.24 -0.73
C SER A 78 -17.71 -2.46 -1.15
N SER A 79 -16.60 -2.62 -0.42
CA SER A 79 -15.35 -1.90 -0.70
C SER A 79 -14.76 -2.28 -2.06
N PHE A 80 -14.79 -3.58 -2.39
CA PHE A 80 -14.35 -4.10 -3.68
C PHE A 80 -15.18 -3.54 -4.84
N ASN A 81 -16.52 -3.55 -4.71
CA ASN A 81 -17.42 -3.00 -5.74
C ASN A 81 -17.20 -1.50 -5.95
N SER A 82 -17.00 -0.73 -4.89
CA SER A 82 -16.69 0.70 -4.97
C SER A 82 -15.35 0.96 -5.69
N ALA A 83 -14.31 0.19 -5.35
CA ALA A 83 -13.00 0.32 -5.98
C ALA A 83 -13.04 -0.06 -7.47
N LEU A 84 -13.73 -1.16 -7.81
CA LEU A 84 -13.89 -1.63 -9.18
C LEU A 84 -14.69 -0.61 -10.02
N ASN A 85 -15.80 -0.10 -9.48
CA ASN A 85 -16.61 0.90 -10.17
C ASN A 85 -15.82 2.19 -10.44
N SER A 86 -15.13 2.71 -9.43
CA SER A 86 -14.30 3.92 -9.58
C SER A 86 -13.20 3.73 -10.63
N SER A 87 -12.56 2.56 -10.63
CA SER A 87 -11.55 2.20 -11.63
C SER A 87 -12.14 2.10 -13.04
N CYS A 88 -13.32 1.49 -13.19
CA CYS A 88 -14.04 1.40 -14.45
C CYS A 88 -14.44 2.78 -14.99
N THR A 89 -14.91 3.69 -14.14
CA THR A 89 -15.26 5.07 -14.54
C THR A 89 -14.03 5.88 -14.92
N LEU A 90 -12.95 5.79 -14.13
CA LEU A 90 -11.68 6.45 -14.44
C LEU A 90 -11.13 5.96 -15.79
N PHE A 91 -11.20 4.66 -16.06
CA PHE A 91 -10.80 4.11 -17.35
C PHE A 91 -11.75 4.54 -18.47
N SER A 92 -13.05 4.34 -18.33
CA SER A 92 -14.00 4.53 -19.44
C SER A 92 -14.15 6.00 -19.84
N ILE A 93 -14.29 6.90 -18.87
CA ILE A 93 -14.44 8.34 -19.13
C ILE A 93 -13.05 8.97 -19.25
N GLY A 94 -12.21 8.76 -18.23
CA GLY A 94 -10.93 9.44 -18.10
C GLY A 94 -9.89 9.06 -19.15
N LEU A 95 -9.82 7.79 -19.55
CA LEU A 95 -8.83 7.31 -20.52
C LEU A 95 -9.48 6.97 -21.88
N TYR A 96 -10.50 6.13 -21.89
CA TYR A 96 -11.09 5.64 -23.13
C TYR A 96 -11.80 6.74 -23.91
N LYS A 97 -12.76 7.45 -23.30
CA LYS A 97 -13.45 8.57 -23.97
C LYS A 97 -12.51 9.74 -24.20
N ASN A 98 -11.77 10.20 -23.19
CA ASN A 98 -11.00 11.45 -23.33
C ASN A 98 -9.69 11.33 -24.11
N VAL A 99 -9.05 10.15 -24.17
CA VAL A 99 -7.71 9.99 -24.75
C VAL A 99 -7.71 9.01 -25.92
N LEU A 100 -8.28 7.82 -25.76
CA LEU A 100 -8.19 6.76 -26.77
C LEU A 100 -9.22 6.92 -27.89
N ARG A 101 -10.43 7.40 -27.58
CA ARG A 101 -11.56 7.54 -28.51
C ARG A 101 -12.48 8.68 -28.12
N THR A 102 -12.07 9.90 -28.49
CA THR A 102 -12.76 11.19 -28.22
C THR A 102 -14.18 11.30 -28.73
N GLY A 103 -14.58 10.49 -29.71
CA GLY A 103 -15.93 10.43 -30.26
C GLY A 103 -16.77 9.21 -29.82
N ALA A 104 -16.36 8.50 -28.76
CA ALA A 104 -17.09 7.31 -28.31
C ALA A 104 -18.52 7.63 -27.85
N SER A 105 -19.49 6.85 -28.33
CA SER A 105 -20.87 6.93 -27.86
C SER A 105 -21.00 6.46 -26.40
N GLU A 106 -22.06 6.87 -25.71
CA GLU A 106 -22.33 6.45 -24.32
C GLU A 106 -22.34 4.92 -24.16
N HIS A 107 -22.91 4.22 -25.15
CA HIS A 107 -22.92 2.75 -25.15
C HIS A 107 -21.51 2.15 -25.24
N GLU A 108 -20.61 2.75 -26.03
CA GLU A 108 -19.22 2.30 -26.15
C GLU A 108 -18.41 2.59 -24.89
N VAL A 109 -18.67 3.72 -24.22
CA VAL A 109 -18.04 4.08 -22.95
C VAL A 109 -18.46 3.11 -21.84
N VAL A 110 -19.76 2.79 -21.74
CA VAL A 110 -20.25 1.81 -20.77
C VAL A 110 -19.67 0.42 -21.06
N ARG A 111 -19.60 0.02 -22.34
CA ARG A 111 -19.01 -1.26 -22.74
C ARG A 111 -17.53 -1.35 -22.39
N SER A 112 -16.75 -0.30 -22.64
CA SER A 112 -15.31 -0.29 -22.33
C SER A 112 -15.06 -0.40 -20.83
N GLY A 113 -15.85 0.31 -20.01
CA GLY A 113 -15.80 0.19 -18.55
C GLY A 113 -16.10 -1.22 -18.05
N LYS A 114 -17.16 -1.87 -18.57
CA LYS A 114 -17.51 -3.26 -18.20
C LYS A 114 -16.40 -4.26 -18.57
N VAL A 115 -15.82 -4.13 -19.77
CA VAL A 115 -14.72 -5.01 -20.21
C VAL A 115 -13.49 -4.81 -19.34
N PHE A 116 -13.12 -3.56 -19.06
CA PHE A 116 -12.01 -3.25 -18.15
C PHE A 116 -12.24 -3.83 -16.75
N GLY A 117 -13.45 -3.69 -16.21
CA GLY A 117 -13.83 -4.29 -14.92
C GLY A 117 -13.63 -5.80 -14.87
N TRP A 118 -14.04 -6.53 -15.92
CA TRP A 118 -13.78 -7.97 -16.03
C TRP A 118 -12.29 -8.31 -16.04
N ILE A 119 -11.49 -7.56 -16.80
CA ILE A 119 -10.03 -7.76 -16.87
C ILE A 119 -9.40 -7.54 -15.48
N VAL A 120 -9.73 -6.44 -14.82
CA VAL A 120 -9.21 -6.11 -13.48
C VAL A 120 -9.63 -7.17 -12.45
N ALA A 121 -10.87 -7.64 -12.49
CA ALA A 121 -11.35 -8.68 -11.57
C ALA A 121 -10.59 -10.01 -11.76
N ILE A 122 -10.38 -10.44 -13.00
CA ILE A 122 -9.62 -11.67 -13.32
C ILE A 122 -8.15 -11.52 -12.91
N MET A 123 -7.55 -10.36 -13.15
CA MET A 123 -6.17 -10.07 -12.75
C MET A 123 -6.02 -10.09 -11.22
N ALA A 124 -6.95 -9.46 -10.48
CA ALA A 124 -6.97 -9.47 -9.03
C ALA A 124 -7.11 -10.90 -8.47
N MET A 125 -8.02 -11.72 -9.03
CA MET A 125 -8.17 -13.12 -8.65
C MET A 125 -6.91 -13.95 -8.92
N SER A 126 -6.20 -13.65 -10.01
CA SER A 126 -4.94 -14.32 -10.37
C SER A 126 -3.78 -13.94 -9.45
N ILE A 127 -3.74 -12.69 -8.98
CA ILE A 127 -2.66 -12.17 -8.11
C ILE A 127 -2.91 -12.51 -6.63
N ALA A 128 -4.17 -12.63 -6.20
CA ALA A 128 -4.51 -12.87 -4.79
C ALA A 128 -3.75 -14.06 -4.13
N PRO A 129 -3.55 -15.22 -4.79
CA PRO A 129 -2.77 -16.33 -4.21
C PRO A 129 -1.30 -16.00 -3.98
N LEU A 130 -0.71 -15.08 -4.76
CA LEU A 130 0.67 -14.65 -4.59
C LEU A 130 0.82 -13.83 -3.29
N LEU A 131 -0.18 -13.01 -2.96
CA LEU A 131 -0.19 -12.21 -1.74
C LEU A 131 -0.37 -13.05 -0.48
N ALA A 132 -1.04 -14.21 -0.57
CA ALA A 132 -1.21 -15.13 0.54
C ALA A 132 0.13 -15.74 1.04
N ARG A 133 1.20 -15.64 0.24
CA ARG A 133 2.56 -16.08 0.60
C ARG A 133 3.39 -15.00 1.29
N THR A 134 2.89 -13.76 1.38
CA THR A 134 3.61 -12.66 2.04
C THR A 134 3.48 -12.77 3.56
N GLU A 135 4.51 -12.33 4.29
CA GLU A 135 4.48 -12.33 5.76
C GLU A 135 3.50 -11.32 6.35
N SER A 136 3.26 -10.22 5.63
CA SER A 136 2.29 -9.19 5.98
C SER A 136 1.69 -8.57 4.73
N ILE A 137 0.40 -8.83 4.51
CA ILE A 137 -0.35 -8.21 3.41
C ILE A 137 -0.39 -6.69 3.60
N PHE A 138 -0.54 -6.21 4.84
CA PHE A 138 -0.51 -4.78 5.15
C PHE A 138 0.83 -4.14 4.75
N GLY A 139 1.96 -4.76 5.12
CA GLY A 139 3.27 -4.26 4.72
C GLY A 139 3.47 -4.20 3.20
N TYR A 140 3.04 -5.25 2.49
CA TYR A 140 3.06 -5.26 1.03
C TYR A 140 2.20 -4.14 0.42
N LEU A 141 0.97 -3.95 0.94
CA LEU A 141 0.10 -2.86 0.50
C LEU A 141 0.72 -1.49 0.75
N GLN A 142 1.45 -1.31 1.85
CA GLN A 142 2.16 -0.06 2.12
C GLN A 142 3.30 0.18 1.12
N LYS A 143 4.08 -0.85 0.76
CA LYS A 143 5.07 -0.75 -0.33
C LYS A 143 4.42 -0.36 -1.66
N MET A 144 3.27 -0.97 -1.99
CA MET A 144 2.49 -0.60 -3.18
C MET A 144 2.01 0.85 -3.13
N ASN A 145 1.44 1.28 -2.00
CA ASN A 145 0.97 2.64 -1.77
C ASN A 145 2.08 3.67 -1.93
N GLY A 146 3.27 3.39 -1.40
CA GLY A 146 4.45 4.25 -1.52
C GLY A 146 4.82 4.56 -2.96
N MET A 147 4.75 3.58 -3.86
CA MET A 147 5.15 3.74 -5.27
C MET A 147 4.36 4.81 -6.02
N TYR A 148 3.08 5.01 -5.71
CA TYR A 148 2.25 5.99 -6.40
C TYR A 148 1.92 7.21 -5.53
N PHE A 149 1.71 7.06 -4.22
CA PHE A 149 1.43 8.21 -3.35
C PHE A 149 2.60 9.17 -3.25
N ILE A 150 3.84 8.69 -3.14
CA ILE A 150 4.99 9.59 -2.98
C ILE A 150 5.21 10.47 -4.21
N PRO A 151 5.21 9.94 -5.45
CA PRO A 151 5.35 10.79 -6.63
C PRO A 151 4.16 11.71 -6.85
N ILE A 152 2.93 11.24 -6.63
CA ILE A 152 1.72 12.08 -6.74
C ILE A 152 1.77 13.22 -5.72
N PHE A 153 2.13 12.92 -4.47
CA PHE A 153 2.23 13.92 -3.42
C PHE A 153 3.29 14.97 -3.74
N ALA A 154 4.47 14.57 -4.25
CA ALA A 154 5.49 15.52 -4.69
C ALA A 154 4.95 16.45 -5.80
N VAL A 155 4.27 15.90 -6.81
CA VAL A 155 3.70 16.69 -7.91
C VAL A 155 2.63 17.66 -7.41
N VAL A 156 1.72 17.20 -6.55
CA VAL A 156 0.66 18.03 -5.98
C VAL A 156 1.27 19.15 -5.12
N LEU A 157 2.23 18.83 -4.26
CA LEU A 157 2.89 19.82 -3.41
C LEU A 157 3.59 20.90 -4.24
N VAL A 158 4.40 20.51 -5.24
CA VAL A 158 5.07 21.45 -6.12
C VAL A 158 4.07 22.26 -6.94
N GLY A 159 3.01 21.63 -7.45
CA GLY A 159 1.94 22.32 -8.19
C GLY A 159 1.14 23.31 -7.35
N MET A 160 0.98 23.06 -6.04
CA MET A 160 0.32 23.98 -5.12
C MET A 160 1.23 25.14 -4.68
N LEU A 161 2.52 24.88 -4.48
CA LEU A 161 3.47 25.87 -3.97
C LEU A 161 4.15 26.70 -5.06
N THR A 162 4.11 26.28 -6.32
CA THR A 162 4.79 26.96 -7.43
C THR A 162 3.85 27.18 -8.61
N LYS A 163 3.99 28.32 -9.28
CA LYS A 163 3.15 28.70 -10.44
C LYS A 163 3.84 28.51 -11.80
N ARG A 164 5.15 28.23 -11.81
CA ARG A 164 5.99 28.25 -13.01
C ARG A 164 6.61 26.91 -13.38
N VAL A 165 6.46 25.87 -12.55
CA VAL A 165 6.96 24.54 -12.88
C VAL A 165 6.15 23.96 -14.06
N PRO A 166 6.78 23.51 -15.16
CA PRO A 166 6.08 23.03 -16.34
C PRO A 166 5.53 21.60 -16.14
N SER A 167 4.53 21.21 -16.95
CA SER A 167 3.95 19.85 -16.90
C SER A 167 4.94 18.73 -17.20
N ILE A 168 6.04 19.01 -17.91
CA ILE A 168 7.09 18.02 -18.17
C ILE A 168 7.82 17.61 -16.88
N ALA A 169 8.02 18.55 -15.95
CA ALA A 169 8.62 18.26 -14.65
C ALA A 169 7.74 17.28 -13.86
N ALA A 170 6.43 17.50 -13.85
CA ALA A 170 5.47 16.59 -13.21
C ALA A 170 5.47 15.19 -13.83
N LYS A 171 5.48 15.09 -15.17
CA LYS A 171 5.57 13.79 -15.87
C LYS A 171 6.87 13.05 -15.52
N LEU A 172 8.00 13.75 -15.54
CA LEU A 172 9.29 13.20 -15.15
C LEU A 172 9.27 12.75 -13.68
N GLY A 173 8.74 13.57 -12.78
CA GLY A 173 8.58 13.22 -11.37
C GLY A 173 7.75 11.96 -11.16
N LEU A 174 6.60 11.82 -11.83
CA LEU A 174 5.79 10.60 -11.72
C LEU A 174 6.52 9.36 -12.22
N ILE A 175 7.13 9.42 -13.42
CA ILE A 175 7.80 8.27 -14.03
C ILE A 175 9.05 7.89 -13.23
N THR A 176 9.91 8.86 -12.93
CA THR A 176 11.15 8.62 -12.19
C THR A 176 10.87 8.20 -10.74
N GLY A 177 9.91 8.83 -10.08
CA GLY A 177 9.51 8.47 -8.72
C GLY A 177 8.97 7.04 -8.63
N PHE A 178 8.05 6.67 -9.52
CA PHE A 178 7.53 5.30 -9.57
C PHE A 178 8.66 4.29 -9.86
N ALA A 179 9.51 4.57 -10.85
CA ALA A 179 10.61 3.69 -11.22
C ALA A 179 11.65 3.54 -10.09
N LEU A 180 12.06 4.63 -9.45
CA LEU A 180 13.04 4.61 -8.36
C LEU A 180 12.54 3.80 -7.16
N ILE A 181 11.27 3.97 -6.78
CA ILE A 181 10.68 3.21 -5.67
C ILE A 181 10.52 1.74 -6.06
N ALA A 182 10.03 1.44 -7.27
CA ALA A 182 9.88 0.07 -7.74
C ALA A 182 11.23 -0.67 -7.82
N ILE A 183 12.26 -0.02 -8.35
CA ILE A 183 13.63 -0.56 -8.38
C ILE A 183 14.13 -0.76 -6.94
N GLY A 184 13.97 0.25 -6.09
CA GLY A 184 14.38 0.18 -4.69
C GLY A 184 13.72 -0.92 -3.89
N TYR A 185 12.47 -1.30 -4.21
CA TYR A 185 11.75 -2.35 -3.47
C TYR A 185 11.87 -3.75 -4.06
N PHE A 186 12.05 -3.88 -5.38
CA PHE A 186 11.86 -5.16 -6.06
C PHE A 186 13.06 -5.62 -6.90
N VAL A 187 14.12 -4.82 -7.04
CA VAL A 187 15.25 -5.13 -7.93
C VAL A 187 16.55 -5.28 -7.11
N PRO A 188 17.15 -6.48 -7.05
CA PRO A 188 18.47 -6.66 -6.47
C PRO A 188 19.57 -5.93 -7.25
N PRO A 189 20.58 -5.32 -6.59
CA PRO A 189 20.83 -5.30 -5.14
C PRO A 189 20.19 -4.10 -4.39
N PHE A 190 19.33 -3.33 -5.04
CA PHE A 190 18.77 -2.10 -4.47
C PHE A 190 17.78 -2.37 -3.34
N ASP A 191 17.03 -3.48 -3.43
CA ASP A 191 16.18 -4.01 -2.36
C ASP A 191 16.93 -4.12 -1.02
N LYS A 192 18.14 -4.68 -1.03
CA LYS A 192 18.99 -4.82 0.17
C LYS A 192 19.45 -3.50 0.74
N ILE A 193 19.69 -2.50 -0.12
CA ILE A 193 20.04 -1.14 0.32
C ILE A 193 18.85 -0.51 1.02
N VAL A 194 17.64 -0.67 0.47
CA VAL A 194 16.43 -0.14 1.09
C VAL A 194 16.13 -0.87 2.40
N ASP A 195 16.29 -2.19 2.46
CA ASP A 195 16.10 -2.98 3.69
C ASP A 195 17.15 -2.66 4.77
N SER A 196 18.33 -2.17 4.39
CA SER A 196 19.35 -1.69 5.34
C SER A 196 18.96 -0.38 6.03
N MET A 197 17.96 0.33 5.51
CA MET A 197 17.40 1.54 6.10
C MET A 197 15.92 1.38 6.41
N HIS A 198 15.37 2.28 7.24
CA HIS A 198 13.93 2.25 7.47
C HIS A 198 13.18 2.71 6.20
N GLU A 199 12.12 2.00 5.82
CA GLU A 199 11.33 2.26 4.60
C GLU A 199 10.86 3.72 4.45
N PHE A 200 10.38 4.34 5.54
CA PHE A 200 9.97 5.75 5.52
C PHE A 200 11.13 6.73 5.25
N HIS A 201 12.38 6.41 5.63
CA HIS A 201 13.52 7.24 5.27
C HIS A 201 13.80 7.16 3.78
N PHE A 202 13.74 5.95 3.20
CA PHE A 202 13.87 5.77 1.75
C PHE A 202 12.80 6.57 0.99
N LEU A 203 11.53 6.43 1.38
CA LEU A 203 10.44 7.20 0.76
C LEU A 203 10.62 8.71 0.92
N GLY A 204 11.08 9.17 2.09
CA GLY A 204 11.38 10.58 2.35
C GLY A 204 12.52 11.13 1.49
N ILE A 205 13.59 10.34 1.29
CA ILE A 205 14.71 10.70 0.41
C ILE A 205 14.24 10.80 -1.04
N VAL A 206 13.47 9.81 -1.52
CA VAL A 206 12.91 9.85 -2.87
C VAL A 206 11.99 11.04 -3.04
N PHE A 207 11.11 11.31 -2.07
CA PHE A 207 10.24 12.48 -2.08
C PHE A 207 11.02 13.79 -2.21
N ALA A 208 12.05 13.99 -1.37
CA ALA A 208 12.89 15.18 -1.42
C ALA A 208 13.61 15.31 -2.77
N TRP A 209 14.13 14.21 -3.29
CA TRP A 209 14.74 14.16 -4.63
C TRP A 209 13.74 14.60 -5.71
N LEU A 210 12.48 14.13 -5.64
CA LEU A 210 11.46 14.44 -6.66
C LEU A 210 11.10 15.92 -6.65
N VAL A 211 10.99 16.52 -5.46
CA VAL A 211 10.79 17.96 -5.32
C VAL A 211 11.97 18.72 -5.93
N VAL A 212 13.21 18.34 -5.59
CA VAL A 212 14.42 18.97 -6.14
C VAL A 212 14.46 18.84 -7.67
N LEU A 213 14.21 17.65 -8.23
CA LEU A 213 14.13 17.44 -9.67
C LEU A 213 13.15 18.42 -10.30
N MET A 214 11.92 18.50 -9.78
CA MET A 214 10.87 19.31 -10.38
C MET A 214 11.18 20.81 -10.30
N LEU A 215 11.77 21.27 -9.20
CA LEU A 215 12.20 22.66 -9.05
C LEU A 215 13.36 22.99 -9.98
N VAL A 216 14.34 22.09 -10.14
CA VAL A 216 15.46 22.27 -11.08
C VAL A 216 14.95 22.34 -12.52
N VAL A 217 14.05 21.43 -12.93
CA VAL A 217 13.42 21.50 -14.27
C VAL A 217 12.58 22.76 -14.42
N GLY A 218 11.91 23.20 -13.35
CA GLY A 218 11.17 24.45 -13.32
C GLY A 218 12.04 25.68 -13.52
N GLU A 219 13.27 25.68 -13.01
CA GLU A 219 14.22 26.78 -13.21
C GLU A 219 14.86 26.77 -14.59
N ILE A 220 15.18 25.58 -15.13
CA ILE A 220 15.79 25.43 -16.46
C ILE A 220 14.78 25.67 -17.58
N SER A 221 13.52 25.31 -17.38
CA SER A 221 12.45 25.40 -18.38
C SER A 221 11.13 25.88 -17.77
N PRO A 222 11.09 27.11 -17.23
CA PRO A 222 9.90 27.65 -16.60
C PRO A 222 8.77 27.82 -17.62
N ARG A 223 7.55 27.70 -17.12
CA ARG A 223 6.34 28.02 -17.89
C ARG A 223 6.38 29.49 -18.31
N GLN A 224 6.01 29.78 -19.56
CA GLN A 224 6.04 31.16 -20.09
C GLN A 224 5.08 32.11 -19.36
N THR A 225 3.94 31.58 -18.91
CA THR A 225 2.96 32.31 -18.11
C THR A 225 2.75 31.61 -16.77
N GLU A 226 2.44 32.38 -15.74
CA GLU A 226 2.12 31.80 -14.42
C GLU A 226 0.83 30.99 -14.50
N PHE A 227 0.74 29.91 -13.72
CA PHE A 227 -0.50 29.18 -13.56
C PHE A 227 -1.51 30.02 -12.79
N GLU A 228 -2.62 30.34 -13.45
CA GLU A 228 -3.81 30.94 -12.83
C GLU A 228 -4.79 29.81 -12.54
N GLN A 229 -5.10 29.63 -11.26
CA GLN A 229 -6.11 28.68 -10.83
C GLN A 229 -7.48 29.29 -11.08
N GLU A 230 -8.17 28.84 -12.13
CA GLU A 230 -9.55 29.25 -12.40
C GLU A 230 -10.49 28.60 -11.39
N ASP A 231 -11.11 29.42 -10.53
CA ASP A 231 -12.22 28.98 -9.69
C ASP A 231 -13.51 28.99 -10.52
N VAL A 232 -14.05 27.80 -10.76
CA VAL A 232 -15.31 27.61 -11.48
C VAL A 232 -16.53 27.99 -10.64
N GLY A 233 -16.37 28.33 -9.36
CA GLY A 233 -17.45 28.74 -8.45
C GLY A 233 -18.50 27.66 -8.21
N ALA A 234 -18.19 26.40 -8.52
CA ALA A 234 -19.15 25.29 -8.49
C ALA A 234 -19.51 24.85 -7.06
N VAL A 235 -18.69 25.22 -6.06
CA VAL A 235 -18.85 24.83 -4.66
C VAL A 235 -18.45 25.99 -3.75
N ASP A 236 -19.26 26.28 -2.73
CA ASP A 236 -18.92 27.25 -1.69
C ASP A 236 -17.73 26.76 -0.85
N LEU A 237 -16.63 27.50 -0.88
CA LEU A 237 -15.39 27.20 -0.15
C LEU A 237 -15.35 27.86 1.23
N THR A 238 -16.41 28.54 1.66
CA THR A 238 -16.48 29.20 2.98
C THR A 238 -16.30 28.16 4.09
N PRO A 239 -15.23 28.25 4.91
CA PRO A 239 -15.00 27.27 5.96
C PRO A 239 -16.14 27.28 6.98
N TRP A 240 -16.53 26.09 7.45
CA TRP A 240 -17.52 25.98 8.51
C TRP A 240 -17.05 26.70 9.79
N LYS A 241 -17.92 27.50 10.40
CA LYS A 241 -17.62 28.33 11.58
C LYS A 241 -16.91 27.62 12.74
N HIS A 242 -17.15 26.32 12.94
CA HIS A 242 -16.56 25.54 14.03
C HIS A 242 -15.31 24.75 13.60
N ALA A 243 -14.93 24.79 12.32
CA ALA A 243 -13.74 24.13 11.81
C ALA A 243 -12.44 24.45 12.59
N PRO A 244 -12.11 25.72 12.92
CA PRO A 244 -10.88 26.00 13.65
C PRO A 244 -10.90 25.45 15.09
N LEU A 245 -12.05 25.52 15.76
CA LEU A 245 -12.21 25.00 17.12
C LEU A 245 -12.06 23.49 17.17
N ILE A 246 -12.77 22.78 16.29
CA ILE A 246 -12.68 21.31 16.20
C ILE A 246 -11.27 20.89 15.75
N GLY A 247 -10.65 21.61 14.82
CA GLY A 247 -9.28 21.37 14.40
C GLY A 247 -8.28 21.47 15.57
N LEU A 248 -8.37 22.51 16.39
CA LEU A 248 -7.52 22.68 17.56
C LEU A 248 -7.74 21.59 18.61
N LEU A 249 -9.00 21.22 18.85
CA LEU A 249 -9.36 20.12 19.75
C LEU A 249 -8.76 18.79 19.26
N LEU A 250 -8.83 18.50 17.97
CA LEU A 250 -8.23 17.29 17.39
C LEU A 250 -6.71 17.28 17.54
N ILE A 251 -6.04 18.42 17.29
CA ILE A 251 -4.59 18.55 17.50
C ILE A 251 -4.23 18.29 18.97
N ALA A 252 -4.98 18.86 19.91
CA ALA A 252 -4.75 18.66 21.34
C ALA A 252 -4.93 17.20 21.75
N ILE A 253 -5.95 16.51 21.25
CA ILE A 253 -6.16 15.08 21.49
C ILE A 253 -4.98 14.25 20.95
N VAL A 254 -4.54 14.53 19.72
CA VAL A 254 -3.41 13.80 19.13
C VAL A 254 -2.14 14.02 19.96
N LEU A 255 -1.82 15.26 20.31
CA LEU A 255 -0.67 15.58 21.15
C LEU A 255 -0.76 14.89 22.51
N LEU A 256 -1.93 14.87 23.14
CA LEU A 256 -2.15 14.19 24.42
C LEU A 256 -1.88 12.68 24.31
N ILE A 257 -2.37 12.03 23.25
CA ILE A 257 -2.09 10.61 23.00
C ILE A 257 -0.57 10.39 22.89
N TYR A 258 0.12 11.15 22.04
CA TYR A 258 1.57 11.01 21.90
C TYR A 258 2.31 11.27 23.21
N MET A 259 1.96 12.30 23.97
CA MET A 259 2.59 12.58 25.27
C MET A 259 2.34 11.49 26.32
N THR A 260 1.21 10.77 26.22
CA THR A 260 0.88 9.71 27.19
C THR A 260 1.63 8.41 26.88
N PHE A 261 1.95 8.15 25.62
CA PHE A 261 2.61 6.92 25.15
C PHE A 261 4.10 7.10 24.80
N ALA A 262 4.62 8.34 24.80
CA ALA A 262 6.04 8.66 24.65
C ALA A 262 6.80 8.49 25.96
#